data_AF-A0A7W9LZ73-F1
#
_entry.id   AF-A0A7W9LZ73-F1
#
_cell.length_a   1.000
_cell.length_b   1.000
_cell.length_c   1.000
_cell.angle_alpha   90.00
_cell.angle_beta   90.00
_cell.angle_gamma   90.00
#
_symmetry.space_group_name_H-M   'P 1'
#
loop_
_entity.id
_entity.type
_entity.pdbx_description
1 polymer ?
#
loop_
_entity_poly.entity_id
_entity_poly.type
_entity_poly.pdbx_seq_one_letter_code
_entity_poly.pdbx_strand_id
1 'polypeptide(L)'
;MAVFEVFDELLSKSHYRGCPFVNAAAEYPHHEGIRDVIAHHRAWLPDLFARLLEPLDPPANLITALVQLTDGAITTAHLDRAESAALTARATAELLLAHQS
;
A
#
# COMPACT_ATOMS: atom_id res chain seq x y z
N MET A 1 0.40 4.29 11.64
CA MET A 1 0.77 5.57 10.99
C MET A 1 2.15 5.55 10.36
N ALA A 2 3.19 5.13 11.09
CA ALA A 2 4.57 5.03 10.57
C ALA A 2 4.73 4.31 9.22
N VAL A 3 3.88 3.33 8.89
CA VAL A 3 3.90 2.67 7.57
C VAL A 3 3.72 3.67 6.42
N PHE A 4 2.84 4.67 6.58
CA PHE A 4 2.60 5.68 5.56
C PHE A 4 3.70 6.74 5.50
N GLU A 5 4.45 6.95 6.59
CA GLU A 5 5.64 7.82 6.61
C GLU A 5 6.79 7.16 5.83
N VAL A 6 6.97 5.85 5.99
CA VAL A 6 7.92 5.07 5.17
C VAL A 6 7.51 5.08 3.69
N PHE A 7 6.20 4.98 3.40
CA PHE A 7 5.73 5.15 2.03
C PHE A 7 5.98 6.56 1.50
N ASP A 8 5.73 7.61 2.29
CA ASP A 8 5.98 8.99 1.87
C ASP A 8 7.45 9.23 1.49
N GLU A 9 8.39 8.73 2.31
CA GLU A 9 9.83 8.79 2.01
C GLU A 9 10.19 8.02 0.73
N LEU A 10 9.54 6.88 0.48
CA LEU A 10 9.78 6.09 -0.73
C LEU A 10 9.23 6.76 -1.99
N LEU A 11 8.01 7.31 -1.91
CA LEU A 11 7.26 7.88 -3.03
C LEU A 11 7.76 9.27 -3.43
N SER A 12 8.29 10.04 -2.49
CA SER A 12 8.84 11.40 -2.72
C SER A 12 10.21 11.43 -3.41
N LYS A 13 10.83 10.26 -3.69
CA LYS A 13 12.13 10.20 -4.37
C LYS A 13 12.01 10.69 -5.82
N SER A 14 12.93 11.56 -6.25
CA SER A 14 12.95 12.17 -7.59
C SER A 14 12.95 11.19 -8.77
N HIS A 15 13.39 9.95 -8.53
CA HIS A 15 13.46 8.87 -9.51
C HIS A 15 12.45 7.75 -9.26
N TYR A 16 11.41 7.98 -8.46
CA TYR A 16 10.35 7.01 -8.26
C TYR A 16 9.62 6.73 -9.59
N ARG A 17 9.52 5.45 -9.97
CA ARG A 17 8.95 4.98 -11.24
C ARG A 17 7.74 4.06 -11.03
N GLY A 18 7.03 4.26 -9.93
CA GLY A 18 5.92 3.39 -9.56
C GLY A 18 6.38 2.13 -8.84
N CYS A 19 5.41 1.26 -8.53
CA CYS A 19 5.67 0.01 -7.84
C CYS A 19 6.32 -0.99 -8.80
N PRO A 20 7.52 -1.54 -8.46
CA PRO A 20 8.20 -2.49 -9.33
C PRO A 20 7.37 -3.76 -9.57
N PHE A 21 6.56 -4.17 -8.58
CA PHE A 21 5.69 -5.34 -8.69
C PHE A 21 4.51 -5.11 -9.65
N VAL A 22 3.92 -3.90 -9.65
CA VAL A 22 2.83 -3.55 -10.59
C VAL A 22 3.36 -3.51 -12.02
N ASN A 23 4.51 -2.88 -12.23
CA ASN A 23 5.13 -2.81 -13.56
C ASN A 23 5.49 -4.22 -14.07
N ALA A 24 6.12 -5.05 -13.23
CA ALA A 24 6.45 -6.42 -13.59
C ALA A 24 5.22 -7.29 -13.88
N ALA A 25 4.11 -7.09 -13.15
CA ALA A 25 2.85 -7.79 -13.41
C ALA A 25 2.28 -7.48 -14.80
N ALA A 26 2.41 -6.21 -15.23
CA ALA A 26 1.95 -5.77 -16.54
C ALA A 26 2.85 -6.30 -17.68
N GLU A 27 4.16 -6.32 -17.49
CA GLU A 27 5.13 -6.74 -18.50
C GLU A 27 5.25 -8.27 -18.63
N TYR A 28 5.08 -9.02 -17.54
CA TYR A 28 5.34 -10.46 -17.49
C TYR A 28 4.17 -11.27 -16.88
N PRO A 29 2.95 -11.19 -17.45
CA PRO A 29 1.75 -11.77 -16.84
C PRO A 29 1.77 -13.31 -16.73
N HIS A 30 2.62 -14.00 -17.49
CA HIS A 30 2.69 -15.47 -17.53
C HIS A 30 4.00 -16.05 -16.98
N HIS A 31 4.93 -15.23 -16.51
CA HIS A 31 6.20 -15.73 -15.97
C HIS A 31 6.03 -16.19 -14.52
N GLU A 32 6.10 -17.50 -14.27
CA GLU A 32 5.81 -18.09 -12.95
C GLU A 32 6.66 -17.50 -11.83
N GLY A 33 7.99 -17.42 -12.00
CA GLY A 33 8.86 -16.85 -10.95
C GLY A 33 8.57 -15.37 -10.62
N ILE A 34 8.09 -14.58 -11.58
CA ILE A 34 7.69 -13.18 -11.33
C ILE A 34 6.35 -13.14 -10.60
N ARG A 35 5.39 -13.98 -11.02
CA ARG A 35 4.09 -14.12 -10.34
C ARG A 35 4.26 -14.53 -8.88
N ASP A 36 5.18 -15.44 -8.57
CA ASP A 36 5.43 -15.90 -7.20
C ASP A 36 6.00 -14.77 -6.32
N VAL A 37 6.96 -14.01 -6.84
CA VAL A 37 7.53 -12.86 -6.13
C VAL A 37 6.47 -11.78 -5.89
N ILE A 38 5.63 -11.49 -6.89
CA ILE A 38 4.51 -10.55 -6.75
C ILE A 38 3.52 -11.07 -5.70
N ALA A 39 3.15 -12.36 -5.75
CA ALA A 39 2.22 -12.95 -4.79
C ALA A 39 2.75 -12.85 -3.34
N HIS A 40 4.05 -13.11 -3.13
CA HIS A 40 4.69 -12.92 -1.83
C HIS A 40 4.59 -11.48 -1.34
N HIS A 41 4.89 -10.50 -2.20
CA HIS A 41 4.76 -9.08 -1.87
C HIS A 41 3.30 -8.69 -1.56
N ARG A 42 2.34 -9.20 -2.35
CA ARG A 42 0.90 -8.94 -2.14
C ARG A 42 0.37 -9.56 -0.85
N ALA A 43 0.95 -10.64 -0.35
CA ALA A 43 0.61 -11.23 0.95
C ALA A 43 1.25 -10.46 2.11
N TRP A 44 2.44 -9.90 1.93
CA TRP A 44 3.18 -9.22 2.99
C TRP A 44 2.45 -7.99 3.57
N LEU A 45 1.86 -7.15 2.71
CA LEU A 45 1.22 -5.90 3.15
C LEU A 45 -0.03 -6.12 4.03
N PRO A 46 -1.02 -6.95 3.65
CA PRO A 46 -2.13 -7.26 4.55
C PRO A 46 -1.67 -7.94 5.85
N ASP A 47 -0.66 -8.83 5.79
CA ASP A 47 -0.08 -9.45 6.99
C ASP A 47 0.55 -8.42 7.94
N LEU A 48 1.20 -7.39 7.39
CA LEU A 48 1.75 -6.28 8.17
C LEU A 48 0.62 -5.52 8.88
N PHE A 49 -0.43 -5.15 8.16
CA PHE A 49 -1.58 -4.48 8.77
C PHE A 49 -2.28 -5.33 9.82
N ALA A 50 -2.45 -6.64 9.56
CA ALA A 50 -3.04 -7.57 10.52
C ALA A 50 -2.25 -7.58 11.84
N ARG A 51 -0.91 -7.70 11.78
CA ARG A 51 -0.04 -7.68 12.97
C ARG A 51 -0.09 -6.34 13.70
N LEU A 52 -0.09 -5.23 12.96
CA LEU A 52 -0.12 -3.89 13.56
C LEU A 52 -1.45 -3.58 14.25
N LEU A 53 -2.54 -4.16 13.76
CA LEU A 53 -3.88 -3.91 14.25
C LEU A 53 -4.41 -5.01 15.17
N GLU A 54 -3.72 -6.14 15.33
CA GLU A 54 -4.10 -7.25 16.20
C GLU A 54 -4.63 -6.81 17.59
N PRO A 55 -4.01 -5.84 18.30
CA PRO A 55 -4.51 -5.41 19.61
C PRO A 55 -5.87 -4.69 19.59
N LEU A 56 -6.32 -4.26 18.42
CA LEU A 56 -7.55 -3.49 18.21
C LEU A 56 -8.72 -4.35 17.71
N ASP A 57 -8.50 -5.65 17.47
CA ASP A 57 -9.49 -6.58 16.91
C ASP A 57 -10.26 -5.97 15.71
N PRO A 58 -9.55 -5.60 14.62
CA PRO A 58 -10.15 -4.84 13.55
C PRO A 58 -11.19 -5.68 12.80
N PRO A 59 -12.28 -5.06 12.30
CA PRO A 59 -13.19 -5.72 11.39
C PRO A 59 -12.43 -6.16 10.14
N ALA A 60 -12.81 -7.32 9.61
CA ALA A 60 -12.10 -8.00 8.54
C ALA A 60 -11.89 -7.14 7.27
N ASN A 61 -12.77 -6.17 7.01
CA ASN A 61 -12.68 -5.29 5.85
C ASN A 61 -11.67 -4.13 6.02
N LEU A 62 -11.24 -3.79 7.25
CA LEU A 62 -10.31 -2.68 7.46
C LEU A 62 -8.96 -2.96 6.79
N ILE A 63 -8.42 -4.16 6.97
CA ILE A 63 -7.12 -4.54 6.41
C ILE A 63 -7.14 -4.38 4.89
N THR A 64 -8.20 -4.88 4.23
CA THR A 64 -8.39 -4.74 2.79
C THR A 64 -8.48 -3.27 2.36
N ALA A 65 -9.22 -2.44 3.10
CA ALA A 65 -9.32 -1.01 2.83
C ALA A 65 -7.96 -0.30 2.94
N LEU A 66 -7.15 -0.63 3.95
CA LEU A 66 -5.81 -0.07 4.13
C LEU A 66 -4.84 -0.48 3.02
N VAL A 67 -4.93 -1.73 2.55
CA VAL A 67 -4.17 -2.19 1.38
C VAL A 67 -4.57 -1.39 0.13
N GLN A 68 -5.87 -1.20 -0.10
CA GLN A 68 -6.36 -0.41 -1.25
C GLN A 68 -5.91 1.05 -1.19
N LEU A 69 -5.93 1.67 0.00
CA LEU A 69 -5.41 3.03 0.19
C LEU A 69 -3.91 3.13 -0.14
N THR A 70 -3.14 2.10 0.23
CA THR A 70 -1.71 2.03 -0.06
C THR A 70 -1.46 1.89 -1.57
N ASP A 71 -2.17 0.98 -2.24
CA ASP A 71 -2.10 0.80 -3.69
C ASP A 71 -2.51 2.09 -4.44
N GLY A 72 -3.54 2.77 -3.95
CA GLY A 72 -4.00 4.06 -4.48
C GLY A 72 -2.94 5.16 -4.35
N ALA A 73 -2.33 5.30 -3.16
CA ALA A 73 -1.25 6.28 -2.95
C ALA A 73 -0.05 6.04 -3.86
N ILE A 74 0.38 4.78 -3.99
CA ILE A 74 1.46 4.36 -4.89
C ILE A 74 1.14 4.75 -6.34
N THR A 75 -0.10 4.52 -6.77
CA THR A 75 -0.55 4.79 -8.14
C THR A 75 -0.65 6.30 -8.40
N THR A 76 -1.25 7.06 -7.49
CA THR A 76 -1.36 8.52 -7.58
C THR A 76 0.01 9.20 -7.54
N ALA A 77 0.92 8.77 -6.67
CA ALA A 77 2.30 9.28 -6.67
C ALA A 77 3.01 9.00 -8.00
N HIS A 78 2.71 7.85 -8.64
CA HIS A 78 3.34 7.48 -9.90
C HIS A 78 2.78 8.23 -11.11
N LEU A 79 1.45 8.22 -11.28
CA LEU A 79 0.78 8.74 -12.48
C LEU A 79 0.59 10.25 -12.41
N ASP A 80 0.22 10.76 -11.24
CA ASP A 80 -0.14 12.17 -11.05
C ASP A 80 1.02 13.00 -10.47
N ARG A 81 2.11 12.34 -10.06
CA ARG A 81 3.28 12.94 -9.40
C ARG A 81 2.91 13.75 -8.15
N ALA A 82 1.84 13.35 -7.48
CA ALA A 82 1.39 14.02 -6.28
C ALA A 82 2.25 13.63 -5.08
N GLU A 83 3.09 14.56 -4.61
CA GLU A 83 3.93 14.37 -3.41
C GLU A 83 3.10 14.15 -2.14
N SER A 84 1.83 14.58 -2.12
CA SER A 84 0.91 14.44 -0.98
C SER A 84 0.15 13.10 -0.96
N ALA A 85 0.40 12.18 -1.89
CA ALA A 85 -0.39 10.96 -2.02
C ALA A 85 -0.33 10.07 -0.76
N ALA A 86 0.85 9.89 -0.18
CA ALA A 86 1.02 9.10 1.03
C ALA A 86 0.36 9.76 2.24
N LEU A 87 0.51 11.09 2.38
CA LEU A 87 -0.14 11.88 3.43
C LEU A 87 -1.67 11.79 3.37
N THR A 88 -2.22 11.82 2.16
CA THR A 88 -3.66 11.70 1.92
C THR A 88 -4.17 10.32 2.34
N ALA A 89 -3.49 9.24 1.91
CA ALA A 89 -3.84 7.89 2.32
C ALA A 89 -3.70 7.67 3.83
N ARG A 90 -2.71 8.29 4.47
CA ARG A 90 -2.58 8.33 5.93
C ARG A 90 -3.82 8.96 6.57
N ALA A 91 -4.20 10.16 6.15
CA ALA A 91 -5.34 10.85 6.73
C ALA A 91 -6.64 10.04 6.57
N THR A 92 -6.82 9.39 5.41
CA THR A 92 -7.97 8.47 5.20
C THR A 92 -7.90 7.24 6.12
N ALA A 93 -6.72 6.65 6.33
CA ALA A 93 -6.55 5.53 7.25
C ALA A 93 -6.87 5.93 8.71
N GLU A 94 -6.45 7.12 9.15
CA GLU A 94 -6.82 7.67 10.46
C GLU A 94 -8.34 7.81 10.62
N LEU A 95 -9.02 8.32 9.59
CA LEU A 95 -10.49 8.42 9.58
C LEU A 95 -11.14 7.04 9.67
N LEU A 96 -10.68 6.06 8.90
CA LEU A 96 -11.22 4.71 8.94
C LEU A 96 -11.07 4.09 10.33
N LEU A 97 -9.90 4.23 10.96
CA LEU A 97 -9.63 3.73 12.31
C LEU A 97 -10.51 4.40 13.37
N ALA A 98 -10.74 5.71 13.25
CA ALA A 98 -11.57 6.46 14.19
C ALA A 98 -13.06 6.07 14.14
N HIS A 99 -13.55 5.59 13.00
CA HIS A 99 -14.96 5.20 12.81
C HIS A 99 -15.22 3.71 13.10
N GLN A 100 -14.27 2.98 13.69
CA GLN A 100 -14.42 1.56 14.04
C GLN A 100 -14.88 1.32 15.47
N SER A 101 -15.30 2.39 16.15
CA SER A 101 -15.88 2.34 17.51
C SER A 101 -17.35 1.97 17.49
#